data_AF-A0A9W6BZX2-F1
#
_entry.id   AF-A0A9W6BZX2-F1
#
_cell.length_a   1.000
_cell.length_b   1.000
_cell.length_c   1.000
_cell.angle_alpha   90.00
_cell.angle_beta   90.00
_cell.angle_gamma   90.00
#
_symmetry.space_group_name_H-M   'P 1'
#
loop_
_entity.id
_entity.type
_entity.pdbx_description
1 polymer ?
#
loop_
_entity_poly.entity_id
_entity_poly.type
_entity_poly.pdbx_seq_one_letter_code
_entity_poly.pdbx_strand_id
1 'polypeptide(L)'
;MDTFRGSYFAEMTKRKLDSSDLAYEEEAPDLRIFVAGRDEPFSAHRDLLKFYSLVIRGLPCAAADEVTTWDLRGVVLEDETQPVSADVVKAWLDIIYSRTDVARPGSPPSSLRECVSLLKFADFAQTSVPLLREIAGRFAEDARAFVEVILSMDCRPRLLLHDCSYSGPSALGLYQTSGMTGVESRVLVPAAALDLPRIRAATSADLEAALYLAARLDLPPLIALLRSFIRAQLLMFNKSRVIDLATIYSARVLNSLPRQVLLEGFLESSLVGMSEGVDLEGGVKGVFKSGLVAGCFGRRVGDSTADGEMSYAQVQGVGLVLKQNINGRGMLHLTPLLGGLAPEERQTMVTECMARAAAAAAGSSRPGGSSRAAS
;
A
#
# COMPACT_ATOMS: atom_id res chain seq x y z
N MET A 1 -21.81 26.58 -4.87
CA MET A 1 -21.57 26.98 -3.46
C MET A 1 -20.20 26.45 -3.06
N ASP A 2 -19.12 26.95 -3.68
CA ASP A 2 -17.81 26.26 -3.71
C ASP A 2 -16.58 27.13 -3.39
N THR A 3 -16.76 28.33 -2.84
CA THR A 3 -15.65 29.27 -2.64
C THR A 3 -15.16 29.43 -1.20
N PHE A 4 -15.74 28.71 -0.22
CA PHE A 4 -15.39 28.90 1.20
C PHE A 4 -14.38 27.88 1.78
N ARG A 5 -13.95 26.86 1.03
CA ARG A 5 -13.02 25.82 1.53
C ARG A 5 -11.52 26.09 1.26
N GLY A 6 -11.19 27.03 0.37
CA GLY A 6 -9.81 27.17 -0.14
C GLY A 6 -8.88 28.10 0.64
N SER A 7 -9.37 29.20 1.21
CA SER A 7 -8.45 30.26 1.69
C SER A 7 -7.95 30.06 3.14
N TYR A 8 -8.72 29.40 4.01
CA TYR A 8 -8.33 29.22 5.43
C TYR A 8 -7.32 28.09 5.65
N PHE A 9 -7.24 27.10 4.75
CA PHE A 9 -6.28 26.00 4.88
C PHE A 9 -4.86 26.37 4.41
N ALA A 10 -4.74 27.30 3.45
CA ALA A 10 -3.43 27.80 2.99
C ALA A 10 -2.73 28.70 4.02
N GLU A 11 -3.49 29.29 4.96
CA GLU A 11 -2.95 30.11 6.05
C GLU A 11 -2.43 29.27 7.23
N MET A 12 -2.91 28.02 7.40
CA MET A 12 -2.55 27.16 8.53
C MET A 12 -1.23 26.40 8.34
N THR A 13 -0.76 26.17 7.11
CA THR A 13 0.59 25.63 6.86
C THR A 13 1.70 26.65 7.13
N LYS A 14 1.36 27.94 7.32
CA LYS A 14 2.31 29.01 7.67
C LYS A 14 2.32 29.39 9.16
N ARG A 15 1.30 29.04 9.94
CA ARG A 15 1.37 29.15 11.40
C ARG A 15 2.10 27.94 11.94
N LYS A 16 3.42 28.07 12.15
CA LYS A 16 4.04 27.40 13.30
C LYS A 16 3.16 27.77 14.50
N LEU A 17 2.44 26.81 15.08
CA LEU A 17 1.85 27.05 16.39
C LEU A 17 3.03 27.38 17.31
N ASP A 18 3.04 28.59 17.87
CA ASP A 18 4.03 28.96 18.87
C ASP A 18 3.93 27.98 20.03
N SER A 19 5.07 27.39 20.43
CA SER A 19 5.09 26.30 21.41
C SER A 19 4.65 26.73 22.81
N SER A 20 4.42 28.03 23.04
CA SER A 20 3.87 28.57 24.29
C SER A 20 2.35 28.42 24.39
N ASP A 21 1.62 28.30 23.28
CA ASP A 21 0.14 28.18 23.28
C ASP A 21 -0.33 26.71 23.34
N LEU A 22 0.60 25.75 23.36
CA LEU A 22 0.32 24.31 23.26
C LEU A 22 0.75 23.50 24.49
N ALA A 23 1.10 24.16 25.60
CA ALA A 23 1.47 23.51 26.84
C ALA A 23 0.24 22.88 27.54
N TYR A 24 -0.34 21.85 26.92
CA TYR A 24 -1.42 21.01 27.48
C TYR A 24 -0.94 20.09 28.61
N GLU A 25 0.29 20.25 29.11
CA GLU A 25 0.77 19.53 30.29
C GLU A 25 0.08 20.02 31.58
N GLU A 26 -0.44 21.25 31.58
CA GLU A 26 -1.09 21.84 32.75
C GLU A 26 -2.63 21.74 32.72
N GLU A 27 -3.24 21.49 31.56
CA GLU A 27 -4.70 21.34 31.42
C GLU A 27 -5.15 19.90 31.69
N ALA A 28 -6.27 19.75 32.41
CA ALA A 28 -6.85 18.45 32.67
C ALA A 28 -7.57 17.90 31.41
N PRO A 29 -7.42 16.60 31.07
CA PRO A 29 -8.14 15.99 29.97
C PRO A 29 -9.66 16.08 30.12
N ASP A 30 -10.32 16.68 29.13
CA ASP A 30 -11.76 16.97 29.10
C ASP A 30 -12.57 16.02 28.20
N LEU A 31 -11.89 15.07 27.53
CA LEU A 31 -12.49 14.03 26.70
C LEU A 31 -12.18 12.62 27.23
N ARG A 32 -13.22 11.78 27.31
CA ARG A 32 -13.11 10.34 27.61
C ARG A 32 -13.55 9.51 26.42
N ILE A 33 -12.66 8.67 25.93
CA ILE A 33 -12.89 7.81 24.77
C ILE A 33 -12.99 6.36 25.24
N PHE A 34 -14.20 5.79 25.14
CA PHE A 34 -14.45 4.39 25.52
C PHE A 34 -14.23 3.49 24.31
N VAL A 35 -13.46 2.41 24.48
CA VAL A 35 -13.11 1.48 23.39
C VAL A 35 -13.39 0.04 23.83
N ALA A 36 -13.74 -0.83 22.90
CA ALA A 36 -14.01 -2.23 23.21
C ALA A 36 -12.78 -2.92 23.81
N GLY A 37 -13.00 -3.79 24.81
CA GLY A 37 -11.95 -4.59 25.45
C GLY A 37 -11.06 -3.81 26.43
N ARG A 38 -11.40 -2.57 26.78
CA ARG A 38 -10.68 -1.76 27.76
C ARG A 38 -11.64 -1.25 28.84
N ASP A 39 -11.29 -1.48 30.11
CA ASP A 39 -12.12 -1.08 31.25
C ASP A 39 -12.04 0.45 31.51
N GLU A 40 -10.85 1.03 31.37
CA GLU A 40 -10.62 2.46 31.55
C GLU A 40 -10.64 3.22 30.21
N PRO A 41 -11.39 4.32 30.07
CA PRO A 41 -11.38 5.12 28.85
C PRO A 41 -10.03 5.81 28.63
N PHE A 42 -9.69 6.09 27.37
CA PHE A 42 -8.59 7.01 27.08
C PHE A 42 -8.99 8.42 27.49
N SER A 43 -8.07 9.12 28.17
CA SER A 43 -8.18 10.54 28.47
C SER A 43 -7.50 11.34 27.37
N ALA A 44 -8.18 12.37 26.85
CA ALA A 44 -7.62 13.25 25.82
C ALA A 44 -8.12 14.69 25.98
N HIS A 45 -7.52 15.60 25.21
CA HIS A 45 -7.88 17.01 25.13
C HIS A 45 -8.74 17.21 23.88
N ARG A 46 -10.04 17.44 24.06
CA ARG A 46 -10.98 17.71 22.97
C ARG A 46 -10.50 18.90 22.14
N ASP A 47 -9.96 19.90 22.82
CA ASP A 47 -9.49 21.13 22.21
C ASP A 47 -8.31 20.93 21.27
N LEU A 48 -7.43 19.97 21.56
CA LEU A 48 -6.40 19.54 20.62
C LEU A 48 -7.01 18.73 19.47
N LEU A 49 -7.84 17.74 19.80
CA LEU A 49 -8.31 16.78 18.81
C LEU A 49 -9.29 17.37 17.80
N LYS A 50 -10.06 18.42 18.14
CA LYS A 50 -10.98 19.12 17.22
C LYS A 50 -10.26 19.81 16.04
N PHE A 51 -8.95 20.04 16.14
CA PHE A 51 -8.14 20.54 15.02
C PHE A 51 -7.89 19.44 13.97
N TYR A 52 -7.85 18.18 14.40
CA TYR A 52 -7.48 17.05 13.55
C TYR A 52 -8.66 16.17 13.17
N SER A 53 -9.77 16.16 13.92
CA SER A 53 -10.95 15.32 13.67
C SER A 53 -12.23 16.15 13.58
N LEU A 54 -12.95 16.02 12.47
CA LEU A 54 -14.28 16.63 12.32
C LEU A 54 -15.33 15.95 13.20
N VAL A 55 -15.20 14.64 13.45
CA VAL A 55 -16.09 13.91 14.37
C VAL A 55 -15.99 14.49 15.77
N ILE A 56 -14.76 14.68 16.28
CA ILE A 56 -14.56 15.24 17.63
C ILE A 56 -15.01 16.69 17.71
N ARG A 57 -14.79 17.48 16.66
CA ARG A 57 -15.31 18.85 16.58
C ARG A 57 -16.83 18.89 16.67
N GLY A 58 -17.51 17.89 16.12
CA GLY A 58 -18.96 17.75 16.15
C GLY A 58 -19.53 17.12 17.43
N LEU A 59 -18.68 16.67 18.37
CA LEU A 59 -19.18 16.11 19.63
C LEU A 59 -19.88 17.20 20.45
N PRO A 60 -20.99 16.87 21.13
CA PRO A 60 -21.66 17.80 22.03
C PRO A 60 -20.67 18.37 23.05
N CYS A 61 -20.63 19.70 23.19
CA CYS A 61 -19.94 20.30 24.33
C CYS A 61 -20.71 19.88 25.59
N ALA A 62 -20.05 19.17 26.48
CA ALA A 62 -20.54 18.99 27.83
C ALA A 62 -20.62 20.35 28.55
N ALA A 63 -21.43 20.48 29.60
CA ALA A 63 -21.47 21.70 30.42
C ALA A 63 -20.08 21.97 31.03
N ALA A 64 -19.83 23.18 31.56
CA ALA A 64 -18.50 23.63 32.00
C ALA A 64 -17.80 22.70 33.01
N ASP A 65 -18.55 21.84 33.72
CA ASP A 65 -18.03 20.87 34.70
C ASP A 65 -18.20 19.40 34.27
N GLU A 66 -18.69 19.14 33.06
CA GLU A 66 -18.94 17.79 32.56
C GLU A 66 -17.86 17.36 31.55
N VAL A 67 -17.53 16.07 31.59
CA VAL A 67 -16.50 15.48 30.72
C VAL A 67 -17.15 15.03 29.42
N THR A 68 -16.63 15.48 28.28
CA THR A 68 -17.15 15.05 26.99
C THR A 68 -16.83 13.58 26.78
N THR A 69 -17.79 12.80 26.26
CA THR A 69 -17.64 11.36 26.06
C THR A 69 -17.72 11.01 24.58
N TRP A 70 -16.82 10.15 24.11
CA TRP A 70 -16.86 9.52 22.80
C TRP A 70 -16.84 7.99 22.94
N ASP A 71 -17.96 7.32 22.65
CA ASP A 71 -18.08 5.87 22.81
C ASP A 71 -17.84 5.14 21.48
N LEU A 72 -16.76 4.35 21.43
CA LEU A 72 -16.34 3.54 20.29
C LEU A 72 -16.56 2.04 20.50
N ARG A 73 -17.15 1.59 21.62
CA ARG A 73 -17.24 0.17 21.98
C ARG A 73 -18.03 -0.69 20.97
N GLY A 74 -18.94 -0.08 20.22
CA GLY A 74 -19.73 -0.73 19.17
C GLY A 74 -19.29 -0.39 17.74
N VAL A 75 -18.21 0.38 17.56
CA VAL A 75 -17.80 0.85 16.24
C VAL A 75 -17.01 -0.24 15.52
N VAL A 76 -17.60 -0.80 14.47
CA VAL A 76 -16.97 -1.74 13.54
C VAL A 76 -16.65 -1.00 12.24
N LEU A 77 -15.38 -1.07 11.82
CA LEU A 77 -14.90 -0.39 10.61
C LEU A 77 -15.26 -1.21 9.36
N GLU A 78 -15.22 -0.56 8.19
CA GLU A 78 -15.46 -1.21 6.89
C GLU A 78 -14.60 -2.48 6.71
N ASP A 79 -15.23 -3.56 6.25
CA ASP A 79 -14.62 -4.89 6.05
C ASP A 79 -14.03 -5.56 7.32
N GLU A 80 -14.33 -5.04 8.51
CA GLU A 80 -13.94 -5.66 9.78
C GLU A 80 -15.09 -6.45 10.41
N THR A 81 -14.76 -7.44 11.24
CA THR A 81 -15.75 -8.24 12.00
C THR A 81 -15.73 -7.95 13.49
N GLN A 82 -14.72 -7.22 13.96
CA GLN A 82 -14.52 -6.87 15.37
C GLN A 82 -14.58 -5.35 15.53
N PRO A 83 -14.99 -4.85 16.72
CA PRO A 83 -14.90 -3.44 17.03
C PRO A 83 -13.47 -2.92 16.92
N VAL A 84 -13.33 -1.59 16.72
CA VAL A 84 -12.03 -0.94 16.68
C VAL A 84 -11.22 -1.23 17.96
N SER A 85 -9.96 -1.63 17.79
CA SER A 85 -9.12 -2.00 18.92
C SER A 85 -8.54 -0.78 19.63
N ALA A 86 -8.27 -0.93 20.93
CA ALA A 86 -7.62 0.09 21.74
C ALA A 86 -6.24 0.49 21.18
N ASP A 87 -5.51 -0.44 20.56
CA ASP A 87 -4.20 -0.17 19.96
C ASP A 87 -4.29 0.79 18.77
N VAL A 88 -5.32 0.64 17.92
CA VAL A 88 -5.54 1.54 16.78
C VAL A 88 -5.90 2.95 17.25
N VAL A 89 -6.81 3.06 18.24
CA VAL A 89 -7.18 4.35 18.83
C VAL A 89 -5.98 5.01 19.50
N LYS A 90 -5.18 4.24 20.25
CA LYS A 90 -3.95 4.72 20.88
C LYS A 90 -2.93 5.21 19.85
N ALA A 91 -2.69 4.45 18.79
CA ALA A 91 -1.75 4.84 17.74
C ALA A 91 -2.19 6.14 17.06
N TRP A 92 -3.48 6.31 16.79
CA TRP A 92 -4.04 7.54 16.25
C TRP A 92 -3.83 8.74 17.19
N LEU A 93 -4.11 8.57 18.49
CA LEU A 93 -3.84 9.60 19.50
C LEU A 93 -2.35 9.94 19.58
N ASP A 94 -1.48 8.92 19.67
CA ASP A 94 -0.02 9.13 19.78
C ASP A 94 0.53 9.94 18.61
N ILE A 95 0.04 9.73 17.39
CA ILE A 95 0.47 10.51 16.23
C ILE A 95 0.01 11.96 16.34
N ILE A 96 -1.22 12.22 16.77
CA ILE A 96 -1.71 13.60 16.97
C ILE A 96 -0.92 14.30 18.06
N TYR A 97 -0.74 13.66 19.22
CA TYR A 97 0.00 14.23 20.33
C TYR A 97 1.48 14.42 20.03
N SER A 98 2.09 13.60 19.15
CA SER A 98 3.48 13.78 18.72
C SER A 98 3.72 15.08 17.94
N ARG A 99 2.66 15.73 17.45
CA ARG A 99 2.75 17.04 16.78
C ARG A 99 2.77 18.20 17.77
N THR A 100 2.34 18.00 19.01
CA THR A 100 2.35 19.00 20.07
C THR A 100 3.45 18.75 21.09
N ASP A 101 3.80 17.49 21.32
CA ASP A 101 4.82 17.06 22.26
C ASP A 101 5.92 16.30 21.51
N VAL A 102 7.08 16.96 21.37
CA VAL A 102 8.26 16.40 20.70
C VAL A 102 8.87 15.25 21.51
N ALA A 103 8.63 15.18 22.82
CA ALA A 103 9.11 14.10 23.68
C ALA A 103 8.30 12.81 23.51
N ARG A 104 7.11 12.86 22.87
CA ARG A 104 6.26 11.71 22.61
C ARG A 104 6.38 11.28 21.14
N PRO A 105 7.32 10.37 20.79
CA PRO A 105 7.48 9.93 19.42
C PRO A 105 6.24 9.15 18.96
N GLY A 106 5.50 9.73 18.01
CA GLY A 106 4.43 9.03 17.30
C GLY A 106 5.04 7.92 16.46
N SER A 107 4.97 6.68 16.95
CA SER A 107 5.52 5.53 16.24
C SER A 107 4.68 5.25 14.99
N PRO A 108 5.27 5.26 13.79
CA PRO A 108 4.53 4.89 12.60
C PRO A 108 4.09 3.42 12.67
N PRO A 109 3.01 3.05 11.96
CA PRO A 109 2.66 1.64 11.80
C PRO A 109 3.84 0.90 11.16
N SER A 110 4.06 -0.36 11.57
CA SER A 110 5.20 -1.15 11.09
C SER A 110 4.78 -2.16 10.02
N SER A 111 3.55 -2.67 10.12
CA SER A 111 2.96 -3.59 9.15
C SER A 111 1.88 -2.92 8.29
N LEU A 112 1.65 -3.46 7.09
CA LEU A 112 0.61 -2.97 6.19
C LEU A 112 -0.79 -3.05 6.82
N ARG A 113 -1.06 -4.10 7.60
CA ARG A 113 -2.34 -4.25 8.31
C ARG A 113 -2.51 -3.19 9.40
N GLU A 114 -1.47 -2.91 10.19
CA GLU A 114 -1.51 -1.81 11.16
C GLU A 114 -1.77 -0.47 10.47
N CYS A 115 -1.10 -0.21 9.35
CA CYS A 115 -1.29 1.01 8.56
C CYS A 115 -2.72 1.12 8.03
N VAL A 116 -3.27 0.06 7.44
CA VAL A 116 -4.65 0.02 6.93
C VAL A 116 -5.66 0.23 8.06
N SER A 117 -5.53 -0.48 9.18
CA SER A 117 -6.44 -0.33 10.32
C SER A 117 -6.41 1.09 10.89
N LEU A 118 -5.22 1.68 11.02
CA LEU A 118 -5.06 3.06 11.45
C LEU A 118 -5.69 4.05 10.47
N LEU A 119 -5.47 3.88 9.16
CA LEU A 119 -6.06 4.74 8.14
C LEU A 119 -7.58 4.61 8.06
N LYS A 120 -8.15 3.40 8.19
CA LYS A 120 -9.61 3.18 8.29
C LYS A 120 -10.20 3.91 9.50
N PHE A 121 -9.56 3.80 10.67
CA PHE A 121 -10.01 4.51 11.85
C PHE A 121 -9.87 6.03 11.70
N ALA A 122 -8.75 6.49 11.14
CA ALA A 122 -8.53 7.92 10.90
C ALA A 122 -9.56 8.49 9.92
N ASP A 123 -9.94 7.76 8.87
CA ASP A 123 -11.02 8.11 7.95
C ASP A 123 -12.38 8.15 8.67
N PHE A 124 -12.71 7.13 9.47
CA PHE A 124 -13.91 7.12 10.32
C PHE A 124 -13.97 8.34 11.25
N ALA A 125 -12.85 8.69 11.89
CA ALA A 125 -12.73 9.88 12.74
C ALA A 125 -12.74 11.20 11.94
N GLN A 126 -12.86 11.14 10.61
CA GLN A 126 -12.73 12.26 9.69
C GLN A 126 -11.48 13.09 9.98
N THR A 127 -10.36 12.37 10.06
CA THR A 127 -9.04 12.94 10.30
C THR A 127 -8.66 13.85 9.14
N SER A 128 -7.99 14.97 9.45
CA SER A 128 -7.58 15.93 8.44
C SER A 128 -6.67 15.30 7.38
N VAL A 129 -6.88 15.67 6.11
CA VAL A 129 -6.12 15.16 4.96
C VAL A 129 -4.59 15.28 5.15
N PRO A 130 -4.04 16.38 5.68
CA PRO A 130 -2.60 16.48 5.93
C PRO A 130 -2.09 15.42 6.91
N LEU A 131 -2.88 15.06 7.93
CA LEU A 131 -2.49 14.03 8.88
C LEU A 131 -2.61 12.61 8.28
N LEU A 132 -3.65 12.34 7.48
CA LEU A 132 -3.74 11.07 6.73
C LEU A 132 -2.54 10.86 5.80
N ARG A 133 -2.15 11.91 5.07
CA ARG A 133 -0.97 11.89 4.19
C ARG A 133 0.33 11.70 4.96
N GLU A 134 0.45 12.29 6.16
CA GLU A 134 1.61 12.07 7.01
C GLU A 134 1.70 10.62 7.50
N ILE A 135 0.58 10.03 7.96
CA ILE A 135 0.55 8.62 8.39
C ILE A 135 0.99 7.71 7.24
N ALA A 136 0.42 7.91 6.05
CA ALA A 136 0.75 7.15 4.85
C ALA A 136 2.20 7.37 4.41
N GLY A 137 2.69 8.61 4.47
CA GLY A 137 4.06 8.97 4.13
C GLY A 137 5.09 8.32 5.06
N ARG A 138 4.89 8.44 6.38
CA ARG A 138 5.79 7.80 7.36
C ARG A 138 5.87 6.29 7.19
N PHE A 139 4.76 5.63 6.90
CA PHE A 139 4.76 4.20 6.58
C PHE A 139 5.50 3.90 5.27
N ALA A 140 5.25 4.69 4.22
CA ALA A 140 5.86 4.50 2.92
C ALA A 140 7.35 4.86 2.85
N GLU A 141 7.87 5.59 3.84
CA GLU A 141 9.28 5.93 3.98
C GLU A 141 10.04 4.95 4.90
N ASP A 142 9.35 4.15 5.72
CA ASP A 142 10.02 3.15 6.55
C ASP A 142 10.49 1.97 5.70
N ALA A 143 11.80 1.88 5.47
CA ALA A 143 12.44 0.78 4.75
C ALA A 143 12.11 -0.62 5.33
N ARG A 144 11.61 -0.69 6.57
CA ARG A 144 11.20 -1.93 7.23
C ARG A 144 9.71 -2.25 7.05
N ALA A 145 8.93 -1.40 6.39
CA ALA A 145 7.51 -1.62 6.14
C ALA A 145 7.27 -2.97 5.47
N PHE A 146 6.31 -3.75 6.00
CA PHE A 146 6.12 -5.14 5.59
C PHE A 146 4.67 -5.60 5.54
N VAL A 147 4.42 -6.65 4.77
CA VAL A 147 3.21 -7.47 4.81
C VAL A 147 3.50 -8.71 5.65
N GLU A 148 2.68 -8.98 6.66
CA GLU A 148 2.79 -10.20 7.47
C GLU A 148 1.82 -11.26 6.96
N VAL A 149 2.35 -12.44 6.64
CA VAL A 149 1.55 -13.59 6.26
C VAL A 149 1.57 -14.59 7.40
N ILE A 150 0.40 -15.03 7.87
CA ILE A 150 0.28 -16.02 8.94
C ILE A 150 0.07 -17.39 8.31
N LEU A 151 1.11 -18.25 8.35
CA LEU A 151 1.04 -19.63 7.87
C LEU A 151 0.71 -20.61 8.99
N SER A 152 1.34 -20.42 10.15
CA SER A 152 1.04 -21.14 11.39
C SER A 152 1.31 -20.21 12.59
N MET A 153 1.13 -20.73 13.81
CA MET A 153 1.49 -19.99 15.03
C MET A 153 2.97 -19.60 15.02
N ASP A 154 3.84 -20.51 14.55
CA ASP A 154 5.30 -20.37 14.59
C ASP A 154 5.91 -19.84 13.27
N CYS A 155 5.11 -19.74 12.20
CA CYS A 155 5.58 -19.31 10.88
C CYS A 155 4.78 -18.10 10.39
N ARG A 156 5.40 -16.92 10.54
CA ARG A 156 4.83 -15.61 10.17
C ARG A 156 5.82 -14.83 9.30
N PRO A 157 6.04 -15.23 8.04
CA PRO A 157 6.95 -14.51 7.15
C PRO A 157 6.54 -13.04 6.99
N ARG A 158 7.54 -12.16 7.08
CA ARG A 158 7.42 -10.72 6.84
C ARG A 158 7.99 -10.39 5.47
N LEU A 159 7.11 -9.99 4.56
CA LEU A 159 7.47 -9.55 3.21
C LEU A 159 7.70 -8.04 3.24
N LEU A 160 8.96 -7.61 3.19
CA LEU A 160 9.33 -6.21 3.08
C LEU A 160 8.80 -5.62 1.77
N LEU A 161 8.25 -4.42 1.87
CA LEU A 161 7.67 -3.71 0.73
C LEU A 161 8.72 -2.99 -0.12
N HIS A 162 9.86 -2.61 0.48
CA HIS A 162 10.95 -1.91 -0.20
C HIS A 162 11.98 -2.87 -0.79
N ASP A 163 12.32 -2.66 -2.06
CA ASP A 163 13.49 -3.22 -2.76
C ASP A 163 13.71 -4.73 -2.62
N CYS A 164 12.64 -5.49 -2.39
CA CYS A 164 12.67 -6.93 -2.19
C CYS A 164 11.84 -7.65 -3.24
N SER A 165 12.39 -8.73 -3.77
CA SER A 165 11.65 -9.71 -4.58
C SER A 165 11.61 -11.06 -3.87
N TYR A 166 10.51 -11.77 -4.05
CA TYR A 166 10.28 -13.05 -3.42
C TYR A 166 10.18 -14.15 -4.48
N SER A 167 11.12 -15.09 -4.42
CA SER A 167 11.21 -16.21 -5.35
C SER A 167 11.44 -17.50 -4.58
N GLY A 168 11.14 -18.65 -5.16
CA GLY A 168 11.33 -19.91 -4.44
C GLY A 168 10.78 -21.11 -5.19
N PRO A 169 11.61 -22.04 -5.67
CA PRO A 169 11.14 -23.36 -6.05
C PRO A 169 10.71 -24.13 -4.79
N SER A 170 9.68 -24.97 -4.93
CA SER A 170 9.10 -25.74 -3.82
C SER A 170 10.12 -26.56 -3.02
N ALA A 171 11.22 -26.97 -3.64
CA ALA A 171 12.24 -27.82 -3.03
C ALA A 171 13.13 -27.11 -1.99
N LEU A 172 13.18 -25.78 -2.02
CA LEU A 172 14.14 -25.00 -1.24
C LEU A 172 13.49 -23.97 -0.30
N GLY A 173 12.19 -23.70 -0.49
CA GLY A 173 11.44 -22.73 0.31
C GLY A 173 11.23 -21.39 -0.39
N LEU A 174 10.72 -20.41 0.35
CA LEU A 174 10.59 -19.03 -0.10
C LEU A 174 11.85 -18.26 0.25
N TYR A 175 12.45 -17.61 -0.74
CA TYR A 175 13.60 -16.73 -0.61
C TYR A 175 13.19 -15.27 -0.75
N GLN A 176 13.88 -14.43 0.00
CA GLN A 176 13.90 -12.99 -0.20
C GLN A 176 15.22 -12.62 -0.87
N THR A 177 15.14 -11.84 -1.95
CA THR A 177 16.30 -11.22 -2.61
C THR A 177 16.16 -9.71 -2.49
N SER A 178 17.15 -9.05 -1.89
CA SER A 178 17.20 -7.58 -1.74
C SER A 178 18.12 -6.95 -2.80
N GLY A 179 17.71 -5.81 -3.36
CA GLY A 179 18.38 -5.15 -4.48
C GLY A 179 19.46 -4.11 -4.13
N MET A 180 19.72 -3.82 -2.85
CA MET A 180 20.48 -2.60 -2.52
C MET A 180 22.02 -2.70 -2.62
N THR A 181 22.67 -3.84 -2.37
CA THR A 181 24.15 -3.85 -2.24
C THR A 181 24.86 -5.17 -2.59
N GLY A 182 24.14 -6.15 -3.11
CA GLY A 182 24.65 -7.49 -3.38
C GLY A 182 23.50 -8.46 -3.27
N VAL A 183 23.56 -9.57 -4.02
CA VAL A 183 22.51 -10.58 -4.03
C VAL A 183 22.56 -11.38 -2.72
N GLU A 184 22.12 -10.77 -1.62
CA GLU A 184 21.84 -11.50 -0.40
C GLU A 184 20.47 -12.14 -0.56
N SER A 185 20.49 -13.45 -0.81
CA SER A 185 19.30 -14.28 -0.80
C SER A 185 19.20 -15.00 0.54
N ARG A 186 18.13 -14.75 1.28
CA ARG A 186 17.85 -15.44 2.56
C ARG A 186 16.59 -16.28 2.45
N VAL A 187 16.60 -17.46 3.07
CA VAL A 187 15.39 -18.29 3.23
C VAL A 187 14.47 -17.59 4.21
N LEU A 188 13.28 -17.20 3.77
CA LEU A 188 12.24 -16.61 4.61
C LEU A 188 11.28 -17.68 5.13
N VAL A 189 10.94 -18.67 4.31
CA VAL A 189 10.09 -19.80 4.69
C VAL A 189 10.77 -21.09 4.25
N PRO A 190 11.11 -22.01 5.17
CA PRO A 190 11.66 -23.31 4.81
C PRO A 190 10.70 -24.12 3.94
N ALA A 191 11.21 -24.99 3.06
CA ALA A 191 10.40 -25.83 2.17
C ALA A 191 9.32 -26.64 2.92
N ALA A 192 9.64 -27.15 4.12
CA ALA A 192 8.72 -27.93 4.94
C ALA A 192 7.48 -27.15 5.44
N ALA A 193 7.57 -25.82 5.51
CA ALA A 193 6.50 -24.93 5.98
C ALA A 193 5.90 -24.09 4.83
N LEU A 194 6.30 -24.35 3.58
CA LEU A 194 5.94 -23.53 2.44
C LEU A 194 4.52 -23.83 1.96
N ASP A 195 3.63 -22.85 2.10
CA ASP A 195 2.28 -22.86 1.52
C ASP A 195 2.12 -21.64 0.59
N LEU A 196 2.61 -21.78 -0.65
CA LEU A 196 2.57 -20.71 -1.64
C LEU A 196 1.15 -20.22 -1.97
N PRO A 197 0.12 -21.08 -2.14
CA PRO A 197 -1.25 -20.62 -2.32
C PRO A 197 -1.73 -19.71 -1.18
N ARG A 198 -1.47 -20.10 0.07
CA ARG A 198 -1.86 -19.28 1.24
C ARG A 198 -1.09 -17.98 1.33
N ILE A 199 0.22 -18.00 1.08
CA ILE A 199 1.04 -16.78 1.02
C ILE A 199 0.45 -15.83 -0.02
N ARG A 200 0.22 -16.34 -1.23
CA ARG A 200 -0.31 -15.55 -2.34
C ARG A 200 -1.66 -14.95 -2.04
N ALA A 201 -2.59 -15.74 -1.52
CA ALA A 201 -3.93 -15.28 -1.18
C ALA A 201 -3.88 -14.18 -0.10
N ALA A 202 -3.14 -14.40 0.99
CA ALA A 202 -3.04 -13.44 2.09
C ALA A 202 -2.37 -12.12 1.66
N THR A 203 -1.22 -12.20 0.99
CA THR A 203 -0.52 -11.00 0.52
C THR A 203 -1.36 -10.22 -0.48
N SER A 204 -2.04 -10.91 -1.40
CA SER A 204 -2.87 -10.23 -2.40
C SER A 204 -4.07 -9.55 -1.79
N ALA A 205 -4.72 -10.16 -0.80
CA ALA A 205 -5.83 -9.56 -0.07
C ALA A 205 -5.39 -8.30 0.72
N ASP A 206 -4.25 -8.37 1.42
CA ASP A 206 -3.72 -7.22 2.16
C ASP A 206 -3.33 -6.07 1.22
N LEU A 207 -2.71 -6.37 0.08
CA LEU A 207 -2.35 -5.37 -0.94
C LEU A 207 -3.58 -4.76 -1.62
N GLU A 208 -4.60 -5.56 -1.93
CA GLU A 208 -5.87 -5.11 -2.50
C GLU A 208 -6.56 -4.12 -1.57
N ALA A 209 -6.74 -4.48 -0.30
CA ALA A 209 -7.39 -3.65 0.70
C ALA A 209 -6.63 -2.33 0.92
N ALA A 210 -5.30 -2.41 1.00
CA ALA A 210 -4.46 -1.22 1.16
C ALA A 210 -4.50 -0.31 -0.07
N LEU A 211 -4.46 -0.87 -1.28
CA LEU A 211 -4.49 -0.09 -2.51
C LEU A 211 -5.85 0.56 -2.73
N TYR A 212 -6.95 -0.14 -2.42
CA TYR A 212 -8.29 0.41 -2.44
C TYR A 212 -8.41 1.61 -1.50
N LEU A 213 -7.99 1.44 -0.24
CA LEU A 213 -8.05 2.50 0.77
C LEU A 213 -7.17 3.70 0.39
N ALA A 214 -5.93 3.44 -0.04
CA ALA A 214 -5.00 4.49 -0.46
C ALA A 214 -5.54 5.30 -1.64
N ALA A 215 -6.18 4.63 -2.60
CA ALA A 215 -6.81 5.27 -3.75
C ALA A 215 -8.03 6.11 -3.33
N ARG A 216 -8.93 5.54 -2.52
CA ARG A 216 -10.12 6.24 -2.01
C ARG A 216 -9.79 7.49 -1.21
N LEU A 217 -8.69 7.45 -0.44
CA LEU A 217 -8.24 8.55 0.42
C LEU A 217 -7.23 9.50 -0.24
N ASP A 218 -6.91 9.30 -1.54
CA ASP A 218 -5.89 10.08 -2.25
C ASP A 218 -4.55 10.15 -1.47
N LEU A 219 -3.94 8.98 -1.26
CA LEU A 219 -2.67 8.80 -0.56
C LEU A 219 -1.54 8.36 -1.52
N PRO A 220 -1.01 9.27 -2.38
CA PRO A 220 0.02 8.93 -3.37
C PRO A 220 1.25 8.19 -2.85
N PRO A 221 1.83 8.53 -1.67
CA PRO A 221 3.01 7.81 -1.16
C PRO A 221 2.75 6.32 -0.96
N LEU A 222 1.59 5.97 -0.40
CA LEU A 222 1.20 4.59 -0.16
C LEU A 222 0.90 3.87 -1.49
N ILE A 223 0.20 4.53 -2.43
CA ILE A 223 -0.04 3.98 -3.77
C ILE A 223 1.29 3.66 -4.47
N ALA A 224 2.26 4.59 -4.41
CA ALA A 224 3.58 4.41 -5.02
C ALA A 224 4.35 3.24 -4.42
N LEU A 225 4.37 3.12 -3.08
CA LEU A 225 4.99 2.00 -2.37
C LEU A 225 4.40 0.65 -2.81
N LEU A 226 3.06 0.53 -2.75
CA LEU A 226 2.37 -0.72 -3.08
C LEU A 226 2.59 -1.11 -4.54
N ARG A 227 2.54 -0.14 -5.46
CA ARG A 227 2.84 -0.38 -6.89
C ARG A 227 4.29 -0.82 -7.09
N SER A 228 5.24 -0.17 -6.43
CA SER A 228 6.66 -0.53 -6.51
C SER A 228 6.87 -1.99 -6.06
N PHE A 229 6.27 -2.36 -4.92
CA PHE A 229 6.31 -3.74 -4.44
C PHE A 229 5.71 -4.74 -5.44
N ILE A 230 4.52 -4.44 -5.98
CA ILE A 230 3.84 -5.28 -6.97
C ILE A 230 4.72 -5.46 -8.21
N ARG A 231 5.29 -4.38 -8.75
CA ARG A 231 6.20 -4.43 -9.90
C ARG A 231 7.43 -5.28 -9.61
N ALA A 232 8.05 -5.13 -8.44
CA ALA A 232 9.21 -5.90 -8.02
C ALA A 232 8.94 -7.42 -8.07
N GLN A 233 7.70 -7.84 -7.75
CA GLN A 233 7.33 -9.26 -7.78
C GLN A 233 7.08 -9.80 -9.21
N LEU A 234 6.92 -8.94 -10.21
CA LEU A 234 6.67 -9.33 -11.60
C LEU A 234 7.95 -9.44 -12.44
N LEU A 235 9.05 -8.81 -12.00
CA LEU A 235 10.31 -8.81 -12.73
C LEU A 235 10.98 -10.20 -12.82
N MET A 236 10.62 -11.11 -11.91
CA MET A 236 11.13 -12.48 -11.86
C MET A 236 10.14 -13.45 -12.53
N PHE A 237 10.44 -13.89 -13.77
CA PHE A 237 9.78 -15.02 -14.46
C PHE A 237 8.30 -14.88 -14.88
N ASN A 238 7.77 -13.67 -15.10
CA ASN A 238 6.38 -13.42 -15.56
C ASN A 238 5.26 -13.96 -14.66
N LYS A 239 5.57 -14.58 -13.52
CA LYS A 239 4.59 -15.10 -12.55
C LYS A 239 5.15 -14.95 -11.15
N SER A 240 4.64 -13.96 -10.40
CA SER A 240 4.94 -13.88 -8.98
C SER A 240 4.46 -15.13 -8.26
N ARG A 241 5.23 -15.59 -7.27
CA ARG A 241 4.84 -16.69 -6.38
C ARG A 241 4.03 -16.20 -5.19
N VAL A 242 4.17 -14.93 -4.83
CA VAL A 242 3.64 -14.34 -3.58
C VAL A 242 2.50 -13.35 -3.81
N ILE A 243 2.21 -12.95 -5.05
CA ILE A 243 1.05 -12.12 -5.36
C ILE A 243 0.21 -12.68 -6.50
N ASP A 244 -1.07 -12.31 -6.52
CA ASP A 244 -2.03 -12.53 -7.59
C ASP A 244 -2.61 -11.19 -8.05
N LEU A 245 -2.24 -10.76 -9.26
CA LEU A 245 -2.64 -9.47 -9.82
C LEU A 245 -4.15 -9.34 -10.00
N ALA A 246 -4.84 -10.43 -10.36
CA ALA A 246 -6.27 -10.41 -10.58
C ALA A 246 -7.03 -10.11 -9.27
N THR A 247 -6.51 -10.62 -8.15
CA THR A 247 -7.02 -10.32 -6.81
C THR A 247 -6.69 -8.87 -6.41
N ILE A 248 -5.44 -8.42 -6.61
CA ILE A 248 -5.00 -7.07 -6.19
C ILE A 248 -5.72 -5.95 -6.96
N TYR A 249 -5.87 -6.10 -8.27
CA TYR A 249 -6.56 -5.11 -9.12
C TYR A 249 -8.04 -5.47 -9.26
N SER A 250 -8.71 -5.59 -8.12
CA SER A 250 -10.15 -5.81 -8.04
C SER A 250 -10.93 -4.66 -8.71
N ALA A 251 -12.22 -4.88 -8.99
CA ALA A 251 -13.07 -3.84 -9.57
C ALA A 251 -13.12 -2.56 -8.70
N ARG A 252 -13.13 -2.70 -7.36
CA ARG A 252 -13.15 -1.54 -6.45
C ARG A 252 -11.84 -0.76 -6.50
N VAL A 253 -10.71 -1.45 -6.54
CA VAL A 253 -9.39 -0.81 -6.71
C VAL A 253 -9.33 -0.04 -8.03
N LEU A 254 -9.70 -0.68 -9.14
CA LEU A 254 -9.67 -0.05 -10.46
C LEU A 254 -10.59 1.16 -10.56
N ASN A 255 -11.75 1.13 -9.91
CA ASN A 255 -12.68 2.27 -9.88
C ASN A 255 -12.21 3.42 -9.00
N SER A 256 -11.39 3.15 -7.98
CA SER A 256 -10.89 4.17 -7.05
C SER A 256 -9.54 4.76 -7.45
N LEU A 257 -8.74 4.05 -8.25
CA LEU A 257 -7.41 4.53 -8.64
C LEU A 257 -7.50 5.81 -9.50
N PRO A 258 -6.62 6.79 -9.25
CA PRO A 258 -6.54 7.98 -10.10
C PRO A 258 -6.34 7.58 -11.56
N ARG A 259 -7.00 8.29 -12.48
CA ARG A 259 -6.92 8.01 -13.92
C ARG A 259 -5.47 8.01 -14.43
N GLN A 260 -4.62 8.87 -13.88
CA GLN A 260 -3.20 8.94 -14.18
C GLN A 260 -2.50 7.63 -13.80
N VAL A 261 -2.82 7.04 -12.65
CA VAL A 261 -2.25 5.77 -12.20
C VAL A 261 -2.75 4.60 -13.04
N LEU A 262 -4.02 4.62 -13.45
CA LEU A 262 -4.57 3.62 -14.38
C LEU A 262 -3.93 3.73 -15.76
N LEU A 263 -3.73 4.96 -16.24
CA LEU A 263 -3.02 5.23 -17.49
C LEU A 263 -1.56 4.83 -17.38
N GLU A 264 -0.86 5.13 -16.29
CA GLU A 264 0.50 4.66 -16.04
C GLU A 264 0.56 3.15 -15.92
N GLY A 265 -0.38 2.47 -15.24
CA GLY A 265 -0.41 1.00 -15.19
C GLY A 265 -0.73 0.38 -16.55
N PHE A 266 -1.61 1.01 -17.33
CA PHE A 266 -1.91 0.63 -18.70
C PHE A 266 -0.74 0.90 -19.65
N LEU A 267 -0.06 2.03 -19.49
CA LEU A 267 1.13 2.41 -20.23
C LEU A 267 2.33 1.61 -19.75
N GLU A 268 2.43 1.18 -18.49
CA GLU A 268 3.49 0.30 -17.99
C GLU A 268 3.30 -1.11 -18.51
N SER A 269 2.08 -1.63 -18.48
CA SER A 269 1.76 -2.90 -19.14
C SER A 269 1.86 -2.83 -20.68
N SER A 270 1.78 -1.63 -21.27
CA SER A 270 1.86 -1.41 -22.73
C SER A 270 3.21 -0.93 -23.26
N LEU A 271 4.05 -0.32 -22.42
CA LEU A 271 5.32 0.35 -22.74
C LEU A 271 6.49 -0.23 -21.93
N VAL A 272 6.25 -0.90 -20.79
CA VAL A 272 7.30 -1.43 -19.91
C VAL A 272 7.38 -2.94 -20.03
N GLY A 273 7.88 -3.35 -21.19
CA GLY A 273 9.10 -4.14 -21.11
C GLY A 273 10.23 -3.24 -20.73
N MET A 274 10.65 -3.32 -19.47
CA MET A 274 11.87 -2.72 -18.93
C MET A 274 12.26 -1.35 -19.53
N SER A 275 11.83 -0.25 -18.92
CA SER A 275 12.40 1.08 -19.21
C SER A 275 12.87 1.88 -17.98
N GLU A 276 12.64 1.42 -16.74
CA GLU A 276 13.15 2.14 -15.55
C GLU A 276 14.45 1.55 -14.97
N GLY A 277 15.02 0.49 -15.56
CA GLY A 277 16.10 -0.26 -14.92
C GLY A 277 17.30 -0.65 -15.77
N VAL A 278 17.21 -0.58 -17.10
CA VAL A 278 18.33 -0.88 -18.01
C VAL A 278 18.31 0.11 -19.16
N ASP A 279 19.34 0.95 -19.29
CA ASP A 279 19.54 1.75 -20.49
C ASP A 279 20.33 0.94 -21.52
N LEU A 280 19.83 0.87 -22.75
CA LEU A 280 20.56 0.24 -23.84
C LEU A 280 21.36 1.28 -24.61
N GLU A 281 22.67 1.31 -24.42
CA GLU A 281 23.60 2.08 -25.24
C GLU A 281 23.94 1.28 -26.51
N GLY A 282 23.76 1.89 -27.69
CA GLY A 282 24.21 1.31 -28.97
C GLY A 282 23.54 0.00 -29.38
N GLY A 283 22.43 -0.40 -28.75
CA GLY A 283 21.67 -1.61 -29.08
C GLY A 283 22.25 -2.94 -28.55
N VAL A 284 23.39 -2.91 -27.85
CA VAL A 284 24.10 -4.13 -27.40
C VAL A 284 24.56 -4.06 -25.93
N LYS A 285 24.71 -2.85 -25.37
CA LYS A 285 25.20 -2.64 -24.01
C LYS A 285 24.08 -2.20 -23.08
N GLY A 286 23.74 -2.99 -22.07
CA GLY A 286 22.78 -2.61 -21.03
C GLY A 286 23.47 -2.02 -19.81
N VAL A 287 23.01 -0.86 -19.33
CA VAL A 287 23.47 -0.20 -18.10
C VAL A 287 22.39 -0.33 -17.03
N PHE A 288 22.69 -0.98 -15.91
CA PHE A 288 21.71 -1.22 -14.84
C PHE A 288 21.48 0.03 -13.99
N LYS A 289 20.28 0.61 -14.03
CA LYS A 289 19.91 1.82 -13.28
C LYS A 289 19.18 1.55 -11.97
N SER A 290 18.60 0.36 -11.83
CA SER A 290 17.85 -0.06 -10.64
C SER A 290 18.61 -1.13 -9.86
N GLY A 291 18.69 -0.98 -8.54
CA GLY A 291 19.34 -1.97 -7.66
C GLY A 291 18.65 -3.33 -7.72
N LEU A 292 17.32 -3.35 -7.80
CA LEU A 292 16.56 -4.58 -7.94
C LEU A 292 16.85 -5.30 -9.25
N VAL A 293 16.92 -4.57 -10.36
CA VAL A 293 17.28 -5.16 -11.66
C VAL A 293 18.73 -5.64 -11.65
N ALA A 294 19.67 -4.81 -11.19
CA ALA A 294 21.07 -5.17 -11.07
C ALA A 294 21.25 -6.46 -10.22
N GLY A 295 20.55 -6.54 -9.08
CA GLY A 295 20.53 -7.71 -8.22
C GLY A 295 20.02 -8.98 -8.90
N CYS A 296 18.99 -8.90 -9.76
CA CYS A 296 18.50 -10.06 -10.52
C CYS A 296 19.57 -10.65 -11.46
N PHE A 297 20.53 -9.83 -11.88
CA PHE A 297 21.64 -10.23 -12.75
C PHE A 297 22.96 -10.45 -12.01
N GLY A 298 22.98 -10.35 -10.68
CA GLY A 298 24.23 -10.41 -9.91
C GLY A 298 25.20 -9.25 -10.20
N ARG A 299 24.66 -8.10 -10.60
CA ARG A 299 25.37 -6.87 -10.95
C ARG A 299 25.06 -5.76 -9.95
N ARG A 300 25.74 -4.63 -10.05
CA ARG A 300 25.51 -3.39 -9.29
C ARG A 300 24.84 -2.33 -10.17
N VAL A 301 24.20 -1.35 -9.53
CA VAL A 301 23.74 -0.14 -10.22
C VAL A 301 24.94 0.56 -10.85
N GLY A 302 24.82 0.93 -12.12
CA GLY A 302 25.87 1.51 -12.95
C GLY A 302 26.73 0.50 -13.70
N ASP A 303 26.63 -0.80 -13.38
CA ASP A 303 27.33 -1.83 -14.15
C ASP A 303 26.81 -1.86 -15.60
N SER A 304 27.70 -2.16 -16.54
CA SER A 304 27.33 -2.39 -17.94
C SER A 304 27.68 -3.80 -18.38
N THR A 305 26.87 -4.38 -19.26
CA THR A 305 27.18 -5.68 -19.86
C THR A 305 28.25 -5.54 -20.93
N ALA A 306 29.16 -6.51 -21.04
CA ALA A 306 30.08 -6.56 -22.17
C ALA A 306 29.33 -6.88 -23.47
N ASP A 307 29.86 -6.42 -24.61
CA ASP A 307 29.24 -6.68 -25.92
C ASP A 307 29.04 -8.19 -26.14
N GLY A 308 27.81 -8.60 -26.42
CA GLY A 308 27.43 -10.00 -26.66
C GLY A 308 27.10 -10.84 -25.42
N GLU A 309 27.19 -10.31 -24.19
CA GLU A 309 26.73 -11.02 -22.98
C GLU A 309 25.20 -11.16 -22.90
N MET A 310 24.48 -10.26 -23.56
CA MET A 310 23.03 -10.30 -23.69
C MET A 310 22.66 -10.64 -25.13
N SER A 311 21.89 -11.71 -25.31
CA SER A 311 21.32 -12.05 -26.61
C SER A 311 19.81 -11.92 -26.58
N TYR A 312 19.27 -11.44 -27.69
CA TYR A 312 17.85 -11.28 -27.92
C TYR A 312 17.34 -12.45 -28.73
N ALA A 313 16.30 -13.11 -28.26
CA ALA A 313 15.53 -14.03 -29.08
C ALA A 313 14.08 -13.54 -29.13
N GLN A 314 13.59 -13.25 -30.33
CA GLN A 314 12.16 -13.03 -30.54
C GLN A 314 11.49 -14.41 -30.45
N VAL A 315 10.74 -14.64 -29.37
CA VAL A 315 9.99 -15.87 -29.18
C VAL A 315 8.55 -15.60 -29.60
N GLN A 316 8.06 -16.33 -30.61
CA GLN A 316 6.68 -16.21 -31.09
C GLN A 316 5.70 -16.36 -29.91
N GLY A 317 4.80 -15.38 -29.76
CA GLY A 317 3.79 -15.33 -28.70
C GLY A 317 4.30 -14.88 -27.31
N VAL A 318 5.58 -14.57 -27.14
CA VAL A 318 6.17 -14.22 -25.83
C VAL A 318 6.98 -12.91 -25.85
N GLY A 319 7.31 -12.39 -27.04
CA GLY A 319 8.06 -11.15 -27.20
C GLY A 319 9.58 -11.35 -27.19
N LEU A 320 10.32 -10.27 -26.91
CA LEU A 320 11.78 -10.23 -26.88
C LEU A 320 12.32 -10.85 -25.58
N VAL A 321 12.93 -12.03 -25.65
CA VAL A 321 13.54 -12.70 -24.50
C VAL A 321 14.99 -12.26 -24.37
N LEU A 322 15.35 -11.67 -23.23
CA LEU A 322 16.74 -11.39 -22.85
C LEU A 322 17.33 -12.67 -22.26
N LYS A 323 18.32 -13.22 -22.96
CA LYS A 323 19.10 -14.36 -22.49
C LYS A 323 20.45 -13.86 -22.01
N GLN A 324 20.73 -14.07 -20.72
CA GLN A 324 22.08 -13.95 -20.20
C GLN A 324 22.58 -15.31 -19.73
N ASN A 325 23.79 -15.66 -20.14
CA ASN A 325 24.49 -16.84 -19.66
C ASN A 325 25.15 -16.49 -18.33
N ILE A 326 24.62 -17.00 -17.21
CA ILE A 326 25.19 -16.73 -15.89
C ILE A 326 26.30 -17.74 -15.64
N ASN A 327 27.56 -17.31 -15.86
CA ASN A 327 28.78 -17.99 -15.43
C ASN A 327 28.82 -19.51 -15.69
N GLY A 328 28.29 -19.98 -16.83
CA GLY A 328 28.29 -21.39 -17.21
C GLY A 328 27.39 -22.31 -16.38
N ARG A 329 26.52 -21.77 -15.51
CA ARG A 329 25.65 -22.56 -14.60
C ARG A 329 24.16 -22.52 -14.96
N GLY A 330 23.77 -21.74 -15.97
CA GLY A 330 22.39 -21.71 -16.44
C GLY A 330 22.09 -20.50 -17.32
N MET A 331 21.06 -20.63 -18.14
CA MET A 331 20.51 -19.54 -18.95
C MET A 331 19.44 -18.84 -18.13
N LEU A 332 19.66 -17.57 -17.76
CA LEU A 332 18.59 -16.76 -17.20
C LEU A 332 17.70 -16.33 -18.36
N HIS A 333 16.52 -16.93 -18.45
CA HIS A 333 15.45 -16.46 -19.31
C HIS A 333 14.72 -15.36 -18.56
N LEU A 334 15.15 -14.13 -18.77
CA LEU A 334 14.22 -13.05 -18.56
C LEU A 334 13.42 -12.95 -19.84
N THR A 335 12.11 -13.08 -19.70
CA THR A 335 11.20 -12.49 -20.66
C THR A 335 10.95 -11.09 -20.14
N PRO A 336 11.83 -10.10 -20.37
CA PRO A 336 11.31 -8.75 -20.37
C PRO A 336 10.24 -8.77 -21.46
N LEU A 337 9.02 -8.41 -21.15
CA LEU A 337 8.04 -8.11 -22.19
C LEU A 337 8.50 -6.82 -22.91
N LEU A 338 9.69 -6.79 -23.53
CA LEU A 338 10.14 -5.71 -24.41
C LEU A 338 9.10 -5.61 -25.52
N GLY A 339 8.14 -4.71 -25.30
CA GLY A 339 6.81 -4.77 -25.88
C GLY A 339 5.88 -5.57 -25.00
N GLY A 340 4.94 -4.88 -24.33
CA GLY A 340 3.84 -5.50 -23.59
C GLY A 340 2.99 -6.45 -24.43
N LEU A 341 1.82 -6.81 -23.90
CA LEU A 341 0.81 -7.61 -24.62
C LEU A 341 0.71 -7.21 -26.11
N ALA A 342 0.56 -8.19 -27.01
CA ALA A 342 0.35 -7.87 -28.43
C ALA A 342 -0.84 -6.90 -28.55
N PRO A 343 -0.89 -5.99 -29.56
CA PRO A 343 -2.00 -5.05 -29.71
C PRO A 343 -3.40 -5.69 -29.58
N GLU A 344 -3.53 -6.92 -30.09
CA GLU A 344 -4.76 -7.72 -30.03
C GLU A 344 -5.07 -8.27 -28.62
N GLU A 345 -4.05 -8.70 -27.89
CA GLU A 345 -4.17 -9.17 -26.50
C GLU A 345 -4.44 -8.01 -25.53
N ARG A 346 -3.83 -6.84 -25.77
CA ARG A 346 -4.15 -5.58 -25.06
C ARG A 346 -5.59 -5.20 -25.27
N GLN A 347 -6.03 -5.19 -26.53
CA GLN A 347 -7.39 -4.83 -26.87
C GLN A 347 -8.37 -5.81 -26.21
N THR A 348 -8.07 -7.10 -26.20
CA THR A 348 -8.89 -8.13 -25.55
C THR A 348 -8.96 -7.90 -24.03
N MET A 349 -7.83 -7.71 -23.37
CA MET A 349 -7.79 -7.55 -21.91
C MET A 349 -8.45 -6.24 -21.45
N VAL A 350 -8.25 -5.14 -22.19
CA VAL A 350 -8.97 -3.87 -21.96
C VAL A 350 -10.46 -4.05 -22.18
N THR A 351 -10.87 -4.71 -23.26
CA THR A 351 -12.29 -4.94 -23.56
C THR A 351 -12.93 -5.78 -22.46
N GLU A 352 -12.27 -6.83 -21.96
CA GLU A 352 -12.76 -7.64 -20.85
C GLU A 352 -12.85 -6.86 -19.53
N CYS A 353 -11.80 -6.11 -19.17
CA CYS A 353 -11.82 -5.29 -17.96
C CYS A 353 -12.91 -4.22 -18.00
N MET A 354 -13.04 -3.51 -19.13
CA MET A 354 -14.09 -2.50 -19.34
C MET A 354 -15.48 -3.12 -19.36
N ALA A 355 -15.67 -4.29 -19.95
CA ALA A 355 -16.94 -5.02 -19.95
C ALA A 355 -17.34 -5.46 -18.53
N ARG A 356 -16.39 -5.95 -17.73
CA ARG A 356 -16.64 -6.32 -16.32
C ARG A 356 -16.99 -5.10 -15.46
N ALA A 357 -16.28 -3.99 -15.65
CA ALA A 357 -16.58 -2.73 -14.95
C ALA A 357 -17.97 -2.19 -15.32
N ALA A 358 -18.33 -2.23 -16.61
CA ALA A 358 -19.66 -1.81 -17.10
C ALA A 358 -20.78 -2.72 -16.57
N ALA A 359 -20.59 -4.04 -16.56
CA ALA A 359 -21.56 -4.98 -16.02
C ALA A 359 -21.80 -4.78 -14.51
N ALA A 360 -20.75 -4.48 -13.74
CA ALA A 360 -20.86 -4.16 -12.32
C ALA A 360 -21.62 -2.85 -12.07
N ALA A 361 -21.41 -1.82 -12.90
CA ALA A 361 -22.13 -0.56 -12.84
C ALA A 361 -23.61 -0.70 -13.23
N ALA A 362 -23.93 -1.62 -14.16
CA ALA A 362 -25.31 -1.93 -14.53
C ALA A 362 -26.03 -2.82 -13.49
N GLY A 363 -25.28 -3.60 -12.70
CA GLY A 363 -25.82 -4.44 -11.62
C GLY A 363 -26.12 -3.68 -10.32
N SER A 364 -25.49 -2.51 -10.11
CA SER A 364 -25.71 -1.68 -8.91
C SER A 364 -26.92 -0.75 -9.01
N SER A 365 -27.54 -0.64 -10.19
CA SER A 365 -28.71 0.22 -10.45
C SER A 365 -30.03 -0.53 -10.32
N ARG A 366 -30.19 -1.42 -9.33
CA ARG A 366 -31.53 -1.94 -8.99
C ARG A 366 -32.26 -0.87 -8.18
N PRO A 367 -33.30 -0.21 -8.70
CA PRO A 367 -34.03 0.79 -7.95
C PRO A 367 -34.81 0.09 -6.85
N GLY A 368 -34.76 0.64 -5.64
CA GLY A 368 -35.64 0.27 -4.56
C GLY A 368 -37.09 0.32 -5.04
N GLY A 369 -37.68 -0.87 -5.20
CA GLY A 369 -39.09 -1.03 -5.48
C GLY A 369 -39.89 -0.57 -4.26
N SER A 370 -40.29 0.70 -4.28
CA SER A 370 -41.44 1.18 -3.53
C SER A 370 -42.66 0.34 -3.92
N SER A 371 -43.18 -0.44 -2.97
CA SER A 371 -44.57 -0.90 -3.01
C SER A 371 -45.29 -0.48 -1.72
N ARG A 372 -45.79 0.76 -1.73
CA ARG A 372 -47.09 1.14 -1.16
C ARG A 372 -47.99 1.39 -2.38
N ALA A 373 -49.26 1.00 -2.47
CA ALA A 373 -50.25 0.49 -1.52
C ALA A 373 -51.41 -0.14 -2.34
N ALA A 374 -52.26 -0.94 -1.69
CA ALA A 374 -53.75 -0.91 -1.76
C ALA A 374 -54.37 -2.29 -1.43
N SER A 375 -54.72 -2.52 -0.17
CA SER A 375 -56.09 -2.81 0.35
C SER A 375 -56.01 -3.09 1.84
#